data_AF-A0A7X5TEI6-F1
#
_entry.id   AF-A0A7X5TEI6-F1
#
_cell.length_a   1.000
_cell.length_b   1.000
_cell.length_c   1.000
_cell.angle_alpha   90.00
_cell.angle_beta   90.00
_cell.angle_gamma   90.00
#
_symmetry.space_group_name_H-M   'P 1'
#
loop_
_entity.id
_entity.type
_entity.pdbx_description
1 polymer ?
#
loop_
_entity_poly.entity_id
_entity_poly.type
_entity_poly.pdbx_seq_one_letter_code
_entity_poly.pdbx_strand_id
1 'polypeptide(L)'
;MNKALFNGFLVLLTSTSMILSGADQRVNPITTDLPPENLSTPSAGEEHYLMSLDQIIKITGESYNNLQTLRKEIVEYKKLQERYVKNPNDRVLLFQLAGKAGGVFEKIKENELTYAFDAEFLKELSLFSRIAKKTGPQRP
;
A
#
# COMPACT_ATOMS: atom_id res chain seq x y z
N MET A 1 26.71 -12.57 -12.46
CA MET A 1 27.55 -11.37 -12.26
C MET A 1 26.66 -10.25 -11.73
N ASN A 2 27.04 -9.71 -10.56
CA ASN A 2 26.64 -8.45 -9.88
C ASN A 2 25.13 -8.24 -9.58
N LYS A 3 24.61 -8.41 -8.35
CA LYS A 3 24.71 -7.61 -7.09
C LYS A 3 24.29 -6.13 -7.21
N ALA A 4 23.17 -5.77 -6.58
CA ALA A 4 22.92 -4.54 -5.79
C ALA A 4 21.55 -4.70 -5.08
N LEU A 5 21.48 -4.99 -3.77
CA LEU A 5 21.50 -4.07 -2.60
C LEU A 5 20.23 -3.20 -2.55
N PHE A 6 19.20 -3.53 -1.76
CA PHE A 6 19.07 -3.37 -0.30
C PHE A 6 19.24 -1.91 0.15
N ASN A 7 18.14 -1.17 0.28
CA ASN A 7 18.09 0.11 0.98
C ASN A 7 17.13 -0.02 2.17
N GLY A 8 17.69 -0.50 3.28
CA GLY A 8 17.10 -0.38 4.61
C GLY A 8 17.23 1.06 5.10
N PHE A 9 16.12 1.59 5.59
CA PHE A 9 16.04 2.89 6.23
C PHE A 9 16.60 2.75 7.65
N LEU A 10 17.86 3.12 7.85
CA LEU A 10 18.56 3.07 9.14
C LEU A 10 18.83 4.52 9.57
N VAL A 11 17.98 5.03 10.45
CA VAL A 11 18.17 6.36 11.06
C VAL A 11 19.26 6.24 12.12
N LEU A 12 20.47 6.68 11.78
CA LEU A 12 21.57 6.87 12.74
C LEU A 12 21.32 8.18 13.51
N LEU A 13 20.91 8.05 14.77
CA LEU A 13 21.02 9.13 15.76
C LEU A 13 22.48 9.23 16.18
N THR A 14 23.22 10.18 15.62
CA THR A 14 24.57 10.52 16.08
C THR A 14 24.46 11.44 17.29
N SER A 15 24.74 10.90 18.47
CA SER A 15 24.89 11.65 19.71
C SER A 15 26.18 12.46 19.69
N THR A 16 26.09 13.77 19.63
CA THR A 16 27.23 14.68 19.81
C THR A 16 27.48 14.87 21.31
N SER A 17 28.53 14.25 21.84
CA SER A 17 28.99 14.50 23.21
C SER A 17 29.87 15.76 23.24
N MET A 18 29.36 16.87 23.77
CA MET A 18 30.21 17.99 24.18
C MET A 18 30.80 17.69 25.57
N ILE A 19 32.13 17.59 25.63
CA ILE A 19 32.89 17.58 26.88
C ILE A 19 33.11 19.03 27.29
N LEU A 20 32.53 19.45 28.41
CA LEU A 20 32.85 20.73 29.07
C LEU A 20 33.55 20.45 30.40
N SER A 21 34.74 21.02 30.53
CA SER A 21 35.65 20.88 31.66
C SER A 21 35.36 21.93 32.74
N GLY A 22 35.34 21.47 34.00
CA GLY A 22 35.89 22.17 35.17
C GLY A 22 35.07 23.28 35.83
N ALA A 23 34.53 22.99 37.01
CA ALA A 23 34.75 23.76 38.24
C ALA A 23 33.96 23.17 39.42
N ASP A 24 34.66 22.95 40.53
CA ASP A 24 34.19 22.84 41.92
C ASP A 24 32.70 23.09 42.18
N GLN A 25 31.98 22.04 42.59
CA GLN A 25 30.75 22.20 43.37
C GLN A 25 30.64 21.11 44.44
N ARG A 26 30.53 21.61 45.67
CA ARG A 26 30.37 20.90 46.93
C ARG A 26 29.27 19.84 46.85
N VAL A 27 29.59 18.65 47.35
CA VAL A 27 28.66 17.53 47.49
C VAL A 27 27.60 17.89 48.54
N ASN A 28 26.41 18.30 48.09
CA ASN A 28 25.21 18.23 48.90
C ASN A 28 24.64 16.81 48.82
N PRO A 29 24.15 16.22 49.91
CA PRO A 29 23.52 14.90 49.87
C PRO A 29 22.31 14.95 48.94
N ILE A 30 22.30 14.05 47.96
CA ILE A 30 21.19 13.82 47.04
C ILE A 30 20.04 13.24 47.86
N THR A 31 19.08 14.07 48.24
CA THR A 31 17.73 13.59 48.55
C THR A 31 17.10 13.24 47.21
N THR A 32 17.03 11.94 46.92
CA THR A 32 16.26 11.42 45.79
C THR A 32 14.77 11.54 46.10
N ASP A 33 14.25 12.77 46.16
CA ASP A 33 12.81 13.01 45.97
C ASP A 33 12.55 12.99 44.47
N LEU A 34 12.51 11.77 43.91
CA LEU A 34 11.77 11.58 42.67
C LEU A 34 10.33 12.01 42.98
N PRO A 35 9.77 12.99 42.27
CA PRO A 35 8.35 13.30 42.43
C PRO A 35 7.58 12.00 42.23
N PRO A 36 6.59 11.68 43.09
CA PRO A 36 5.79 10.47 42.91
C PRO A 36 5.32 10.49 41.47
N GLU A 37 5.64 9.41 40.77
CA GLU A 37 5.22 9.13 39.41
C GLU A 37 3.72 9.36 39.36
N ASN A 38 3.34 10.57 38.96
CA ASN A 38 1.96 10.97 38.84
C ASN A 38 1.52 10.30 37.54
N LEU A 39 1.20 9.01 37.65
CA LEU A 39 0.45 8.21 36.70
C LEU A 39 -0.89 8.92 36.54
N SER A 40 -0.83 10.01 35.80
CA SER A 40 -1.93 10.89 35.51
C SER A 40 -2.97 10.01 34.85
N THR A 41 -4.17 10.04 35.41
CA THR A 41 -5.37 9.41 34.86
C THR A 41 -5.37 9.48 33.33
N PRO A 42 -5.77 8.38 32.63
CA PRO A 42 -5.80 8.32 31.17
C PRO A 42 -6.35 9.63 30.62
N SER A 43 -5.51 10.40 29.93
CA SER A 43 -5.99 11.64 29.34
C SER A 43 -7.00 11.26 28.26
N ALA A 44 -8.05 12.05 28.05
CA ALA A 44 -9.01 11.84 26.96
C ALA A 44 -8.35 11.71 25.56
N GLY A 45 -7.06 12.04 25.42
CA GLY A 45 -6.27 11.76 24.23
C GLY A 45 -5.96 10.28 24.00
N GLU A 46 -5.92 9.43 25.02
CA GLU A 46 -5.62 7.99 24.89
C GLU A 46 -6.73 7.24 24.14
N GLU A 47 -8.00 7.55 24.43
CA GLU A 47 -9.14 7.00 23.69
C GLU A 47 -9.12 7.42 22.22
N HIS A 48 -8.72 8.66 21.93
CA HIS A 48 -8.59 9.16 20.56
C HIS A 48 -7.53 8.37 19.76
N TYR A 49 -6.40 8.02 20.38
CA TYR A 49 -5.39 7.19 19.74
C TYR A 49 -5.90 5.76 19.47
N LEU A 50 -6.63 5.16 20.41
CA LEU A 50 -7.23 3.83 20.20
C LEU A 50 -8.26 3.84 19.07
N MET A 51 -9.16 4.83 19.03
CA MET A 51 -10.12 4.98 17.92
C MET A 51 -9.42 5.19 16.58
N SER A 52 -8.32 5.95 16.56
CA SER A 52 -7.52 6.15 15.36
C SER A 52 -6.86 4.84 14.90
N LEU A 53 -6.34 4.04 15.84
CA LEU A 53 -5.78 2.72 15.55
C LEU A 53 -6.84 1.76 14.99
N ASP A 54 -8.05 1.75 15.55
CA ASP A 54 -9.15 0.93 15.03
C ASP A 54 -9.55 1.32 13.60
N GLN A 55 -9.57 2.62 13.31
CA GLN A 55 -9.80 3.11 11.94
C GLN A 55 -8.69 2.66 10.99
N ILE A 56 -7.43 2.77 11.39
CA ILE A 56 -6.29 2.32 10.59
C ILE A 56 -6.38 0.81 10.34
N ILE A 57 -6.68 0.00 11.37
CA ILE A 57 -6.85 -1.45 11.27
C ILE A 57 -7.96 -1.78 10.27
N LYS A 58 -9.12 -1.11 10.37
CA LYS A 58 -10.24 -1.32 9.46
C LYS A 58 -9.87 -0.99 8.02
N ILE A 59 -9.30 0.19 7.76
CA ILE A 59 -8.89 0.63 6.42
C ILE A 59 -7.85 -0.32 5.84
N THR A 60 -6.89 -0.76 6.65
CA THR A 60 -5.86 -1.72 6.23
C THR A 60 -6.47 -3.08 5.88
N GLY A 61 -7.44 -3.56 6.67
CA GLY A 61 -8.17 -4.80 6.39
C GLY A 61 -8.97 -4.74 5.09
N GLU A 62 -9.69 -3.64 4.86
CA GLU A 62 -10.43 -3.40 3.61
C GLU A 62 -9.47 -3.33 2.40
N SER A 63 -8.37 -2.60 2.54
CA SER A 63 -7.33 -2.51 1.51
C SER A 63 -6.73 -3.87 1.17
N TYR A 64 -6.45 -4.70 2.18
CA TYR A 64 -5.97 -6.06 1.98
C TYR A 64 -6.96 -6.93 1.20
N ASN A 65 -8.25 -6.84 1.53
CA ASN A 65 -9.29 -7.58 0.82
C ASN A 65 -9.45 -7.13 -0.65
N ASN A 66 -9.32 -5.82 -0.90
CA ASN A 66 -9.33 -5.28 -2.26
C ASN A 66 -8.14 -5.81 -3.07
N LEU A 67 -6.94 -5.84 -2.49
CA LEU A 67 -5.74 -6.39 -3.12
C LEU A 67 -5.86 -7.89 -3.41
N GLN A 68 -6.42 -8.68 -2.49
CA GLN A 68 -6.70 -10.10 -2.72
C GLN A 68 -7.69 -10.33 -3.87
N THR A 69 -8.72 -9.48 -3.96
CA THR A 69 -9.70 -9.53 -5.04
C THR A 69 -9.03 -9.17 -6.38
N LEU A 70 -8.28 -8.08 -6.43
CA LEU A 70 -7.54 -7.67 -7.62
C LEU A 70 -6.58 -8.76 -8.11
N ARG A 71 -5.87 -9.42 -7.19
CA ARG A 71 -5.00 -10.55 -7.51
C ARG A 71 -5.75 -11.68 -8.23
N LYS A 72 -6.93 -12.07 -7.72
CA LYS A 72 -7.76 -13.11 -8.36
C LYS A 72 -8.17 -12.70 -9.77
N GLU A 73 -8.55 -11.43 -9.95
CA GLU A 73 -8.97 -10.94 -11.27
C GLU A 73 -7.84 -10.86 -12.28
N ILE A 74 -6.63 -10.50 -11.86
CA ILE A 74 -5.43 -10.55 -12.70
C ILE A 74 -5.15 -12.00 -13.15
N VAL A 75 -5.29 -12.98 -12.25
CA VAL A 75 -5.12 -14.39 -12.60
C VAL A 75 -6.17 -14.85 -13.63
N GLU A 76 -7.42 -14.47 -13.45
CA GLU A 76 -8.49 -14.78 -14.41
C GLU A 76 -8.28 -14.10 -15.76
N TYR A 77 -7.83 -12.84 -15.75
CA TYR A 77 -7.42 -12.12 -16.95
C TYR A 77 -6.33 -12.88 -17.71
N LYS A 78 -5.26 -13.31 -17.03
CA LYS A 78 -4.18 -14.08 -17.67
C LYS A 78 -4.66 -15.42 -18.24
N LYS A 79 -5.56 -16.13 -17.55
CA LYS A 79 -6.19 -17.35 -18.08
C LYS A 79 -7.03 -17.09 -19.33
N LEU A 80 -7.72 -15.95 -19.42
CA LEU A 80 -8.46 -15.56 -20.63
C LEU A 80 -7.50 -15.19 -21.75
N GLN A 81 -6.42 -14.45 -21.45
CA GLN A 81 -5.40 -14.06 -22.40
C GLN A 81 -4.75 -15.29 -23.05
N GLU A 82 -4.35 -16.28 -22.25
CA GLU A 82 -3.78 -17.54 -22.75
C GLU A 82 -4.75 -18.31 -23.65
N ARG A 83 -6.04 -18.35 -23.30
CA ARG A 83 -7.07 -19.00 -24.13
C ARG A 83 -7.26 -18.24 -25.45
N TYR A 84 -7.24 -16.91 -25.41
CA TYR A 84 -7.40 -16.07 -26.59
C TYR A 84 -6.21 -16.21 -27.55
N VAL A 85 -4.98 -16.25 -27.03
CA VAL A 85 -3.77 -16.49 -27.84
C VAL A 85 -3.85 -17.82 -28.59
N LYS A 86 -4.46 -18.85 -27.98
CA LYS A 86 -4.70 -20.14 -28.64
C LYS A 86 -5.82 -20.11 -29.68
N ASN A 87 -6.78 -19.18 -29.56
CA ASN A 87 -7.95 -19.08 -30.43
C ASN A 87 -8.24 -17.60 -30.80
N PRO A 88 -7.38 -16.93 -31.57
CA PRO A 88 -7.46 -15.48 -31.77
C PRO A 88 -8.69 -15.02 -32.57
N ASN A 89 -9.34 -15.95 -33.29
CA ASN A 89 -10.55 -15.69 -34.07
C ASN A 89 -11.84 -15.75 -33.23
N ASP A 90 -11.76 -16.18 -31.97
CA ASP A 90 -12.91 -16.22 -31.07
C ASP A 90 -13.24 -14.82 -30.54
N ARG A 91 -14.24 -14.20 -31.16
CA ARG A 91 -14.72 -12.86 -30.78
C ARG A 91 -15.36 -12.84 -29.40
N VAL A 92 -16.03 -13.91 -28.98
CA VAL A 92 -16.66 -13.99 -27.66
C VAL A 92 -15.57 -13.93 -26.59
N LEU A 93 -14.50 -14.70 -26.79
CA LEU A 93 -13.35 -14.72 -25.91
C LEU A 93 -12.61 -13.38 -25.89
N LEU A 94 -12.50 -12.70 -27.04
CA LEU A 94 -11.95 -11.33 -27.10
C LEU A 94 -12.77 -10.35 -26.24
N PHE A 95 -14.10 -10.41 -26.29
CA PHE A 95 -14.95 -9.53 -25.49
C PHE A 95 -14.87 -9.84 -23.99
N GLN A 96 -14.81 -11.13 -23.62
CA GLN A 96 -14.59 -11.53 -22.23
C GLN A 96 -13.25 -11.03 -21.71
N LEU A 97 -12.18 -11.19 -22.50
CA LEU A 97 -10.85 -10.67 -22.20
C LEU A 97 -10.88 -9.15 -22.06
N ALA A 98 -11.51 -8.45 -23.00
CA ALA A 98 -11.64 -7.00 -23.01
C ALA A 98 -12.37 -6.46 -21.77
N GLY A 99 -13.49 -7.09 -21.41
CA GLY A 99 -14.25 -6.73 -20.21
C GLY A 99 -13.45 -6.98 -18.94
N LYS A 100 -12.76 -8.13 -18.85
CA LYS A 100 -11.94 -8.46 -17.68
C LYS A 100 -10.75 -7.51 -17.54
N ALA A 101 -10.06 -7.20 -18.63
CA ALA A 101 -8.97 -6.24 -18.67
C ALA A 101 -9.42 -4.84 -18.21
N GLY A 102 -10.60 -4.41 -18.67
CA GLY A 102 -11.20 -3.14 -18.23
C GLY A 102 -11.46 -3.12 -16.73
N GLY A 103 -12.07 -4.16 -16.17
CA GLY A 103 -12.30 -4.26 -14.73
C GLY A 103 -11.01 -4.22 -13.90
N VAL A 104 -9.99 -4.96 -14.33
CA VAL A 104 -8.66 -4.94 -13.69
C VAL A 104 -8.04 -3.54 -13.76
N PHE A 105 -8.09 -2.90 -14.93
CA PHE A 105 -7.52 -1.57 -15.14
C PHE A 105 -8.16 -0.50 -14.25
N GLU A 106 -9.49 -0.46 -14.19
CA GLU A 106 -10.18 0.53 -13.36
C GLU A 106 -9.90 0.28 -11.87
N LYS A 107 -9.86 -0.98 -11.41
CA LYS A 107 -9.50 -1.27 -10.01
C LYS A 107 -8.08 -0.87 -9.65
N ILE A 108 -7.12 -1.06 -10.55
CA ILE A 108 -5.74 -0.58 -10.33
C ILE A 108 -5.74 0.94 -10.14
N LYS A 109 -6.54 1.68 -10.93
CA LYS A 109 -6.66 3.13 -10.81
C LYS A 109 -7.39 3.57 -9.54
N GLU A 110 -8.51 2.92 -9.20
CA GLU A 110 -9.32 3.22 -8.02
C GLU A 110 -8.54 3.00 -6.72
N ASN A 111 -7.61 2.04 -6.70
CA ASN A 111 -6.75 1.78 -5.55
C ASN A 111 -5.38 2.50 -5.65
N GLU A 112 -5.21 3.40 -6.61
CA GLU A 112 -3.98 4.17 -6.85
C GLU A 112 -2.70 3.31 -7.06
N LEU A 113 -2.86 2.07 -7.51
CA LEU A 113 -1.77 1.09 -7.63
C LEU A 113 -1.00 1.16 -8.94
N THR A 114 -1.19 2.19 -9.76
CA THR A 114 -0.56 2.28 -11.10
C THR A 114 0.96 2.22 -11.04
N TYR A 115 1.58 2.74 -9.97
CA TYR A 115 3.02 2.70 -9.76
C TYR A 115 3.57 1.28 -9.48
N ALA A 116 2.71 0.34 -9.07
CA ALA A 116 3.10 -1.02 -8.72
C ALA A 116 3.13 -1.98 -9.92
N PHE A 117 2.70 -1.52 -11.10
CA PHE A 117 2.63 -2.32 -12.32
C PHE A 117 3.50 -1.72 -13.42
N ASP A 118 4.01 -2.57 -14.30
CA ASP A 118 4.79 -2.14 -15.45
C ASP A 118 3.91 -1.40 -16.48
N ALA A 119 4.53 -0.47 -17.21
CA ALA A 119 3.82 0.37 -18.17
C ALA A 119 3.25 -0.41 -19.36
N GLU A 120 3.88 -1.52 -19.75
CA GLU A 120 3.43 -2.36 -20.87
C GLU A 120 2.12 -3.07 -20.52
N PHE A 121 2.03 -3.63 -19.31
CA PHE A 121 0.83 -4.25 -18.79
C PHE A 121 -0.32 -3.24 -18.67
N LEU A 122 -0.06 -2.05 -18.13
CA LEU A 122 -1.09 -0.99 -18.06
C LEU A 122 -1.58 -0.54 -19.44
N LYS A 123 -0.68 -0.45 -20.42
CA LYS A 123 -1.02 -0.13 -21.81
C LYS A 123 -1.85 -1.24 -22.46
N GLU A 124 -1.51 -2.50 -22.22
CA GLU A 124 -2.27 -3.68 -22.67
C GLU A 124 -3.70 -3.65 -22.11
N LEU A 125 -3.85 -3.49 -20.79
CA LEU A 125 -5.15 -3.39 -20.15
C LEU A 125 -5.97 -2.20 -20.67
N SER A 126 -5.33 -1.04 -20.85
CA SER A 126 -5.94 0.14 -21.45
C SER A 126 -6.42 -0.09 -22.88
N LEU A 127 -5.72 -0.89 -23.68
CA LEU A 127 -6.10 -1.16 -25.06
C LEU A 127 -7.36 -2.03 -25.08
N PHE A 128 -7.36 -3.09 -24.29
CA PHE A 128 -8.50 -4.00 -24.16
C PHE A 128 -9.74 -3.31 -23.57
N SER A 129 -9.58 -2.41 -22.61
CA SER A 129 -10.71 -1.67 -22.03
C SER A 129 -11.44 -0.78 -23.05
N ARG A 130 -10.72 -0.24 -24.05
CA ARG A 130 -11.33 0.53 -25.14
C ARG A 130 -12.20 -0.32 -26.05
N ILE A 131 -11.82 -1.58 -26.27
CA ILE A 131 -12.61 -2.54 -27.07
C ILE A 131 -13.95 -2.82 -26.38
N ALA A 132 -13.94 -3.00 -25.05
CA ALA A 132 -15.15 -3.17 -24.27
C ALA A 132 -16.08 -1.94 -24.34
N LYS A 133 -15.54 -0.73 -24.20
CA LYS A 133 -16.32 0.53 -24.24
C LYS A 133 -16.95 0.81 -25.61
N LYS A 134 -16.30 0.42 -26.71
CA LYS A 134 -16.80 0.62 -28.08
C LYS A 134 -18.00 -0.29 -28.44
N THR A 135 -18.24 -1.33 -27.65
CA THR A 135 -19.23 -2.37 -27.95
C THR A 135 -20.38 -2.37 -26.94
N GLY A 136 -20.63 -1.23 -26.30
CA GLY A 136 -21.81 -1.05 -25.46
C GLY A 136 -23.11 -1.22 -26.27
N PRO A 137 -24.21 -1.70 -25.66
CA PRO A 137 -25.45 -1.95 -26.37
C PRO A 137 -25.94 -0.64 -27.03
N GLN A 138 -26.07 -0.63 -28.35
CA GLN A 138 -26.92 0.34 -29.01
C GLN A 138 -28.33 0.09 -28.47
N ARG A 139 -28.78 0.95 -27.54
CA ARG A 139 -30.17 0.91 -27.07
C ARG A 139 -31.06 1.18 -28.29
N PRO A 140 -32.11 0.36 -28.50
CA PRO A 140 -33.11 0.62 -29.53
C PRO A 140 -33.87 1.92 -29.27
#